data_AF-A0A0D9AGD5-F1
#
_entry.id   AF-A0A0D9AGD5-F1
#
_cell.length_a   1.000
_cell.length_b   1.000
_cell.length_c   1.000
_cell.angle_alpha   90.00
_cell.angle_beta   90.00
_cell.angle_gamma   90.00
#
_symmetry.space_group_name_H-M   'P 1'
#
loop_
_entity.id
_entity.type
_entity.pdbx_description
1 polymer ?
#
loop_
_entity_poly.entity_id
_entity_poly.type
_entity_poly.pdbx_seq_one_letter_code
_entity_poly.pdbx_strand_id
1 'polypeptide(L)'
;MRRYLFVSSLIASLALTASAAQAGVLINSPYWVVGLTCANNQECYAASNGSYTGSLNGARRFEDQARAVKFLNSLTSSLRDKSPRLEQHTEQQCVEPSDNRRYHGQPC
;
A
#
# COMPACT_ATOMS: atom_id res chain seq x y z
N MET A 1 0.32 52.08 50.69
CA MET A 1 -0.31 50.80 51.10
C MET A 1 -0.61 49.98 49.86
N ARG A 2 0.16 48.91 49.62
CA ARG A 2 -0.06 47.91 48.57
C ARG A 2 -1.17 46.97 49.02
N ARG A 3 -2.23 46.80 48.22
CA ARG A 3 -3.06 45.60 48.25
C ARG A 3 -3.19 45.09 46.83
N TYR A 4 -2.61 43.91 46.66
CA TYR A 4 -2.43 43.21 45.42
C TYR A 4 -3.79 42.71 44.91
N LEU A 5 -4.13 43.05 43.67
CA LEU A 5 -5.10 42.31 42.87
C LEU A 5 -4.38 41.06 42.33
N PHE A 6 -4.11 40.08 43.20
CA PHE A 6 -3.88 38.72 42.76
C PHE A 6 -5.25 38.11 42.49
N VAL A 7 -5.53 37.79 41.24
CA VAL A 7 -5.93 36.47 40.71
C VAL A 7 -6.32 36.75 39.27
N SER A 8 -5.32 36.96 38.41
CA SER A 8 -5.51 36.90 36.95
C SER A 8 -5.76 35.44 36.60
N SER A 9 -6.99 35.14 36.20
CA SER A 9 -7.47 33.85 35.71
C SER A 9 -6.61 33.35 34.53
N LEU A 10 -5.56 32.59 34.83
CA LEU A 10 -4.69 31.92 33.88
C LEU A 10 -5.13 30.46 33.69
N ILE A 11 -6.40 30.24 33.29
CA ILE A 11 -6.90 28.91 32.93
C ILE A 11 -7.89 29.05 31.78
N ALA A 12 -7.41 29.34 30.56
CA ALA A 12 -8.21 29.16 29.33
C ALA A 12 -7.34 29.28 28.08
N SER A 13 -6.30 28.46 27.93
CA SER A 13 -5.54 28.40 26.66
C SER A 13 -4.97 27.02 26.35
N LEU A 14 -5.66 25.94 26.71
CA LEU A 14 -5.50 24.68 26.00
C LEU A 14 -6.47 24.69 24.82
N ALA A 15 -6.18 25.52 23.81
CA ALA A 15 -6.82 25.39 22.51
C ALA A 15 -6.34 24.07 21.93
N LEU A 16 -7.22 23.07 21.90
CA LEU A 16 -7.00 21.79 21.24
C LEU A 16 -6.58 22.09 19.79
N THR A 17 -5.30 21.88 19.48
CA THR A 17 -4.87 21.66 18.10
C THR A 17 -5.37 20.28 17.68
N ALA A 18 -6.68 20.18 17.46
CA ALA A 18 -7.24 19.07 16.72
C ALA A 18 -6.73 19.23 15.29
N SER A 19 -5.65 18.51 14.95
CA SER A 19 -5.24 18.36 13.57
C SER A 19 -6.46 17.88 12.79
N ALA A 20 -6.94 18.69 11.86
CA ALA A 20 -7.99 18.25 10.94
C ALA A 20 -7.39 17.09 10.15
N ALA A 21 -7.72 15.86 10.54
CA ALA A 21 -7.37 14.69 9.76
C ALA A 21 -8.07 14.85 8.41
N GLN A 22 -7.30 15.05 7.34
CA GLN A 22 -7.87 15.01 6.01
C GLN A 22 -8.35 13.57 5.77
N ALA A 23 -9.61 13.41 5.38
CA ALA A 23 -10.11 12.10 4.98
C ALA A 23 -9.22 11.58 3.82
N GLY A 24 -8.86 10.30 3.90
CA GLY A 24 -8.18 9.63 2.80
C GLY A 24 -9.09 9.55 1.58
N VAL A 25 -8.51 9.20 0.44
CA VAL A 25 -9.25 8.99 -0.80
C VAL A 25 -9.02 7.55 -1.25
N LEU A 26 -10.10 6.84 -1.54
CA LEU A 26 -10.03 5.52 -2.16
C LEU A 26 -9.58 5.66 -3.60
N ILE A 27 -8.48 4.98 -3.93
CA ILE A 27 -7.96 4.88 -5.28
C ILE A 27 -7.79 3.42 -5.70
N ASN A 28 -7.90 3.16 -7.00
CA ASN A 28 -7.49 1.88 -7.57
C ASN A 28 -5.99 1.95 -7.88
N SER A 29 -5.19 1.30 -7.04
CA SER A 29 -3.74 1.23 -7.18
C SER A 29 -3.35 -0.01 -7.98
N PRO A 30 -2.64 0.13 -9.12
CA PRO A 30 -2.10 -1.01 -9.82
C PRO A 30 -0.89 -1.59 -9.09
N TYR A 31 -0.75 -2.91 -9.12
CA TYR A 31 0.43 -3.63 -8.66
C TYR A 31 0.75 -4.79 -9.59
N TRP A 32 1.98 -5.27 -9.52
CA TRP A 32 2.53 -6.32 -10.36
C TRP A 32 2.86 -7.56 -9.54
N VAL A 33 2.57 -8.71 -10.11
CA VAL A 33 2.95 -10.03 -9.59
C VAL A 33 3.56 -10.88 -10.71
N VAL A 34 4.14 -12.02 -10.33
CA VAL A 34 4.56 -13.03 -11.29
C VAL A 34 3.64 -14.24 -11.18
N GLY A 35 2.82 -14.44 -12.21
CA GLY A 35 1.98 -15.62 -12.39
C GLY A 35 2.78 -16.80 -12.93
N LEU A 36 2.34 -18.01 -12.59
CA LEU A 36 2.93 -19.28 -12.98
C LEU A 36 1.85 -20.19 -13.57
N THR A 37 2.28 -21.23 -14.27
CA THR A 37 1.42 -22.33 -14.74
C THR A 37 1.65 -23.55 -13.86
N CYS A 38 0.61 -23.95 -13.11
CA CYS A 38 0.67 -25.04 -12.15
C CYS A 38 -0.42 -26.06 -12.48
N ALA A 39 -0.08 -27.36 -12.47
CA ALA A 39 -0.95 -28.42 -12.99
C ALA A 39 -2.33 -28.52 -12.31
N ASN A 40 -2.45 -28.10 -11.05
CA ASN A 40 -3.65 -28.33 -10.23
C ASN A 40 -4.29 -27.06 -9.65
N ASN A 41 -3.81 -25.86 -10.02
CA ASN A 41 -4.30 -24.61 -9.42
C ASN A 41 -4.75 -23.62 -10.49
N GLN A 42 -5.95 -23.06 -10.33
CA GLN A 42 -6.43 -21.94 -11.17
C GLN A 42 -5.62 -20.67 -10.93
N GLU A 43 -5.16 -20.48 -9.69
CA GLU A 43 -4.31 -19.36 -9.28
C GLU A 43 -2.95 -19.89 -8.83
N CYS A 44 -1.87 -19.40 -9.44
CA CYS A 44 -0.52 -19.79 -9.06
C CYS A 44 0.44 -18.63 -9.26
N TYR A 45 1.08 -18.18 -8.19
CA TYR A 45 1.94 -16.99 -8.20
C TYR A 45 3.23 -17.24 -7.45
N ALA A 46 4.31 -16.60 -7.87
CA ALA A 46 5.57 -16.64 -7.13
C ALA A 46 5.46 -15.86 -5.81
N ALA A 47 5.74 -16.53 -4.70
CA ALA A 47 5.82 -15.91 -3.37
C ALA A 47 7.26 -15.48 -3.05
N SER A 48 8.24 -16.16 -3.62
CA SER A 48 9.68 -15.84 -3.56
C SER A 48 10.37 -16.40 -4.81
N ASN A 49 11.69 -16.24 -4.92
CA ASN A 49 12.42 -16.70 -6.10
C ASN A 49 12.46 -18.23 -6.27
N GLY A 50 12.16 -18.99 -5.22
CA GLY A 50 12.13 -20.47 -5.24
C GLY A 50 10.84 -21.10 -4.72
N SER A 51 9.82 -20.32 -4.37
CA SER A 51 8.53 -20.82 -3.88
C SER A 51 7.34 -20.12 -4.53
N TYR A 52 6.22 -20.81 -4.58
CA TYR A 52 4.97 -20.31 -5.13
C TYR A 52 3.81 -20.52 -4.15
N THR A 53 2.72 -19.80 -4.38
CA THR A 53 1.46 -19.88 -3.63
C THR A 53 0.29 -20.11 -4.58
N GLY A 54 -0.79 -20.67 -4.05
CA GLY A 54 -2.05 -20.89 -4.77
C GLY A 54 -3.05 -19.72 -4.67
N SER A 55 -2.61 -18.54 -4.21
CA SER A 55 -3.50 -17.39 -4.00
C SER A 55 -2.80 -16.07 -4.29
N LEU A 56 -3.51 -15.13 -4.91
CA LEU A 56 -3.02 -13.78 -5.20
C LEU A 56 -2.58 -13.00 -3.95
N ASN A 57 -3.19 -13.26 -2.79
CA ASN A 57 -2.83 -12.60 -1.53
C ASN A 57 -1.48 -13.04 -0.98
N GLY A 58 -1.03 -14.25 -1.28
CA GLY A 58 0.31 -14.72 -0.90
C GLY A 58 1.39 -14.41 -1.94
N ALA A 59 1.01 -13.80 -3.07
CA ALA A 59 1.93 -13.50 -4.15
C ALA A 59 2.89 -12.38 -3.74
N ARG A 60 4.13 -12.42 -4.25
CA ARG A 60 5.02 -11.28 -4.07
C ARG A 60 4.56 -10.12 -4.96
N ARG A 61 4.22 -9.01 -4.30
CA ARG A 61 3.71 -7.79 -4.95
C ARG A 61 4.82 -6.77 -5.19
N PHE A 62 4.68 -6.03 -6.28
CA PHE A 62 5.56 -4.94 -6.66
C PHE A 62 4.73 -3.76 -7.15
N GLU A 63 4.98 -2.57 -6.64
CA GLU A 63 4.36 -1.33 -7.14
C GLU A 63 4.94 -0.94 -8.51
N ASP A 64 6.20 -1.31 -8.77
CA ASP A 64 6.94 -0.96 -9.97
C ASP A 64 7.15 -2.17 -10.90
N GLN A 65 6.80 -2.01 -12.17
CA GLN A 65 6.92 -3.06 -13.17
C GLN A 65 8.37 -3.52 -13.36
N ALA A 66 9.33 -2.59 -13.33
CA ALA A 66 10.74 -2.94 -13.55
C ALA A 66 11.29 -3.81 -12.41
N ARG A 67 10.86 -3.57 -11.16
CA ARG A 67 11.17 -4.45 -10.02
C ARG A 67 10.57 -5.84 -10.19
N ALA A 68 9.33 -5.93 -10.68
CA ALA A 68 8.68 -7.22 -10.94
C ALA A 68 9.39 -8.00 -12.07
N VAL A 69 9.85 -7.32 -13.12
CA VAL A 69 10.66 -7.93 -14.20
C VAL A 69 12.02 -8.41 -13.68
N LYS A 70 12.70 -7.64 -12.83
CA LYS A 70 13.94 -8.11 -12.17
C LYS A 70 13.69 -9.36 -11.34
N PHE A 71 12.59 -9.41 -10.62
CA PHE A 71 12.20 -10.58 -9.84
C PHE A 71 11.90 -11.80 -10.74
N LEU A 72 11.13 -11.62 -11.82
CA LEU A 72 10.86 -12.65 -12.83
C LEU A 72 12.16 -13.27 -13.38
N ASN A 73 13.16 -12.44 -13.68
CA ASN A 73 14.46 -12.89 -14.18
C ASN A 73 15.34 -13.57 -13.11
N SER A 74 15.01 -13.41 -11.82
CA SER A 74 15.75 -13.98 -10.70
C SER A 74 15.22 -15.34 -10.23
N LEU A 75 14.13 -15.82 -10.83
CA LEU A 75 13.49 -17.09 -10.44
C LEU A 75 14.45 -18.28 -10.64
N THR A 76 14.42 -19.23 -9.70
CA THR A 76 15.14 -20.49 -9.82
C THR A 76 14.55 -21.35 -10.94
N SER A 77 15.34 -22.29 -11.48
CA SER A 77 14.92 -23.16 -12.58
C SER A 77 13.59 -23.86 -12.32
N SER A 78 13.36 -24.33 -11.08
CA SER A 78 12.10 -24.96 -10.64
C SER A 78 10.85 -24.11 -10.86
N LEU A 79 10.96 -22.79 -10.80
CA LEU A 79 9.86 -21.87 -11.11
C LEU A 79 9.88 -21.41 -12.58
N ARG A 80 11.06 -21.31 -13.20
CA ARG A 80 11.17 -21.01 -14.64
C ARG A 80 10.51 -22.07 -15.51
N ASP A 81 10.58 -23.34 -15.10
CA ASP A 81 9.92 -24.45 -15.79
C ASP A 81 8.38 -24.39 -15.69
N LYS A 82 7.84 -23.47 -14.88
CA LYS A 82 6.39 -23.23 -14.73
C LYS A 82 5.89 -22.06 -15.58
N SER A 83 6.59 -21.71 -16.66
CA SER A 83 6.17 -20.66 -17.60
C SER A 83 5.79 -19.32 -16.90
N PRO A 84 6.74 -18.70 -16.19
CA PRO A 84 6.47 -17.47 -15.45
C PRO A 84 6.08 -16.32 -16.38
N ARG A 85 5.10 -15.53 -15.96
CA ARG A 85 4.59 -14.38 -16.70
C ARG A 85 4.31 -13.22 -15.76
N LEU A 86 4.48 -12.01 -16.27
CA LEU A 86 4.17 -10.79 -15.54
C LEU A 86 2.66 -10.54 -15.61
N GLU A 87 2.03 -10.24 -14.48
CA GLU A 87 0.60 -9.92 -14.41
C GLU A 87 0.40 -8.63 -13.63
N GLN A 88 -0.48 -7.76 -14.14
CA GLN A 88 -0.90 -6.55 -13.45
C GLN A 88 -2.29 -6.76 -12.83
N HIS A 89 -2.42 -6.33 -11.59
CA HIS A 89 -3.67 -6.36 -10.83
C HIS A 89 -3.94 -4.97 -10.26
N THR A 90 -5.14 -4.74 -9.76
CA THR A 90 -5.53 -3.49 -9.10
C THR A 90 -6.16 -3.79 -7.76
N GLU A 91 -5.84 -3.00 -6.74
CA GLU A 91 -6.52 -3.05 -5.45
C GLU A 91 -7.00 -1.66 -5.03
N GLN A 92 -8.06 -1.63 -4.22
CA GLN A 92 -8.52 -0.40 -3.61
C GLN A 92 -7.63 -0.08 -2.40
N GLN A 93 -7.04 1.10 -2.42
CA GLN A 93 -6.21 1.59 -1.33
C GLN A 93 -6.70 2.96 -0.88
N CYS A 94 -6.77 3.15 0.43
CA CYS A 94 -6.98 4.46 1.02
C CYS A 94 -5.64 5.21 1.07
N VAL A 95 -5.55 6.35 0.39
CA VAL A 95 -4.35 7.19 0.38
C VAL A 95 -4.64 8.57 0.92
N GLU A 96 -3.69 9.14 1.67
CA GLU A 96 -3.81 10.51 2.15
C GLU A 96 -3.64 11.48 0.97
N PRO A 97 -4.59 12.41 0.76
CA PRO A 97 -4.47 13.40 -0.30
C PRO A 97 -3.24 14.29 -0.04
N SER A 98 -2.29 14.30 -0.97
CA SER A 98 -1.13 15.19 -0.95
C SER A 98 -1.36 16.36 -1.89
N ASP A 99 -0.94 17.58 -1.52
CA ASP A 99 -1.12 18.80 -2.34
C ASP A 99 -0.60 18.67 -3.78
N ASN A 100 0.37 17.79 -4.00
CA ASN A 100 1.00 17.56 -5.30
C ASN A 100 0.24 16.58 -6.21
N ARG A 101 -0.77 15.86 -5.70
CA ARG A 101 -1.59 14.92 -6.48
C ARG A 101 -3.05 15.03 -6.07
N ARG A 102 -3.87 15.60 -6.97
CA ARG A 102 -5.32 15.55 -6.81
C ARG A 102 -5.83 14.15 -7.13
N TYR A 103 -6.17 13.39 -6.10
CA TYR A 103 -6.90 12.13 -6.25
C TYR A 103 -8.40 12.44 -6.30
N HIS A 104 -9.06 12.04 -7.39
CA HIS A 104 -10.52 12.09 -7.52
C HIS A 104 -11.08 10.72 -7.14
N GLY A 105 -11.50 10.56 -5.89
CA GLY A 105 -12.05 9.30 -5.39
C GLY A 105 -13.01 9.52 -4.24
N GLN A 106 -13.69 8.44 -3.81
CA GLN A 106 -14.57 8.50 -2.65
C GLN A 106 -13.75 8.60 -1.36
N PRO A 107 -14.23 9.33 -0.34
CA PRO A 107 -13.54 9.40 0.94
C PRO A 107 -13.49 8.02 1.60
N CYS A 108 -12.37 7.77 2.26
CA CYS A 108 -12.12 6.75 3.28
C CYS A 108 -11.41 7.42 4.47
#